data_AF-A0A8B7DS97-F1
#
_entry.id   AF-A0A8B7DS97-F1
#
_cell.length_a   1.000
_cell.length_b   1.000
_cell.length_c   1.000
_cell.angle_alpha   90.00
_cell.angle_beta   90.00
_cell.angle_gamma   90.00
#
_symmetry.space_group_name_H-M   'P 1'
#
loop_
_entity.id
_entity.type
_entity.pdbx_description
1 polymer ?
#
loop_
_entity_poly.entity_id
_entity_poly.type
_entity_poly.pdbx_seq_one_letter_code
_entity_poly.pdbx_strand_id
1 'polypeptide(L)'
;MIPKHALNAIDKLLQDVCNNKFPFGGKVILMGGDFMQILPTEEEEFSQWLLKLAINEEVLDRLPGDVKVYLSADTIETGDLNEINNFPVEFLNSLTPSGMPVHCLKLKIGAVIMLLRNLDLKAGLCNGTRLIVRALQNNYIDGQVLTGVSVGKRVFVPRVQLTQSDSNLPFTLKRRQFPVRLAYPTTINKSQGQTFDKVVRMPSLNVDRFLTSKGKFC
;
A
#
# COMPACT_ATOMS: atom_id res chain seq x y z
N MET A 1 6.11 -15.78 0.83
CA MET A 1 6.98 -16.96 0.94
C MET A 1 6.51 -17.78 2.15
N ILE A 2 6.43 -19.11 2.05
CA ILE A 2 5.95 -19.95 3.16
C ILE A 2 7.12 -20.21 4.12
N PRO A 3 7.02 -19.85 5.40
CA PRO A 3 8.11 -20.08 6.35
C PRO A 3 8.27 -21.58 6.65
N LYS A 4 9.50 -22.00 7.01
CA LYS A 4 9.85 -23.42 7.25
C LYS A 4 8.91 -24.11 8.24
N HIS A 5 8.50 -23.41 9.29
CA HIS A 5 7.57 -23.95 10.29
C HIS A 5 6.19 -24.24 9.69
N ALA A 6 5.70 -23.40 8.77
CA ALA A 6 4.42 -23.61 8.11
C ALA A 6 4.48 -24.80 7.12
N LEU A 7 5.60 -24.97 6.40
CA LEU A 7 5.80 -26.16 5.56
C LEU A 7 5.82 -27.46 6.38
N ASN A 8 6.51 -27.45 7.51
CA ASN A 8 6.56 -28.61 8.41
C ASN A 8 5.20 -28.91 9.04
N ALA A 9 4.40 -27.88 9.34
CA ALA A 9 3.04 -28.06 9.84
C ALA A 9 2.13 -28.67 8.77
N ILE A 10 2.22 -28.20 7.53
CA ILE A 10 1.46 -28.75 6.39
C ILE A 10 1.84 -30.21 6.12
N ASP A 11 3.13 -30.53 6.16
CA ASP A 11 3.64 -31.90 5.99
C ASP A 11 3.06 -32.83 7.05
N LYS A 12 3.18 -32.48 8.34
CA LYS A 12 2.62 -33.28 9.45
C LYS A 12 1.11 -33.43 9.35
N LEU A 13 0.39 -32.35 9.06
CA LEU A 13 -1.06 -32.38 8.89
C LEU A 13 -1.48 -33.35 7.78
N LEU A 14 -0.78 -33.32 6.63
CA LEU A 14 -1.10 -34.21 5.51
C LEU A 14 -0.72 -35.66 5.80
N GLN A 15 0.34 -35.90 6.55
CA GLN A 15 0.71 -37.23 7.01
C GLN A 15 -0.36 -37.81 7.96
N ASP A 16 -0.86 -36.99 8.89
CA ASP A 16 -1.89 -37.39 9.84
C ASP A 16 -3.23 -37.65 9.13
N VAL A 17 -3.67 -36.74 8.25
CA VAL A 17 -4.94 -36.86 7.51
C VAL A 17 -4.93 -38.04 6.53
N CYS A 18 -3.80 -38.27 5.86
CA CYS A 18 -3.68 -39.38 4.90
C CYS A 18 -3.29 -40.71 5.57
N ASN A 19 -3.10 -40.72 6.89
CA ASN A 19 -2.53 -41.84 7.66
C ASN A 19 -1.31 -42.46 6.95
N ASN A 20 -0.44 -41.58 6.44
CA ASN A 20 0.64 -41.95 5.56
C ASN A 20 1.88 -41.14 5.93
N LYS A 21 2.95 -41.83 6.34
CA LYS A 21 4.22 -41.21 6.77
C LYS A 21 5.10 -40.75 5.61
N PHE A 22 4.70 -40.96 4.35
CA PHE A 22 5.38 -40.35 3.23
C PHE A 22 5.25 -38.83 3.29
N PRO A 23 6.27 -38.06 2.85
CA PRO A 23 6.21 -36.61 2.80
C PRO A 23 4.91 -36.11 2.17
N PHE A 24 4.28 -35.13 2.81
CA PHE A 24 2.98 -34.55 2.50
C PHE A 24 1.85 -35.59 2.35
N GLY A 25 1.89 -36.67 3.13
CA GLY A 25 0.89 -37.74 3.07
C GLY A 25 0.88 -38.52 1.75
N GLY A 26 1.99 -38.47 1.00
CA GLY A 26 2.10 -39.07 -0.34
C GLY A 26 1.47 -38.23 -1.45
N LYS A 27 1.11 -36.97 -1.19
CA LYS A 27 0.59 -36.05 -2.21
C LYS A 27 1.74 -35.43 -3.01
N VAL A 28 1.53 -35.29 -4.32
CA VAL A 28 2.44 -34.53 -5.17
C VAL A 28 2.26 -33.05 -4.87
N ILE A 29 3.30 -32.41 -4.34
CA ILE A 29 3.33 -30.97 -4.07
C ILE A 29 4.16 -30.29 -5.16
N LEU A 30 3.52 -29.43 -5.95
CA LEU A 30 4.19 -28.54 -6.88
C LEU A 30 4.45 -27.20 -6.19
N MET A 31 5.71 -26.91 -5.86
CA MET A 31 6.10 -25.62 -5.29
C MET A 31 6.64 -24.71 -6.39
N GLY A 32 5.92 -23.61 -6.64
CA GLY A 32 6.36 -22.54 -7.53
C GLY A 32 6.72 -21.29 -6.75
N GLY A 33 7.90 -20.73 -6.99
CA GLY A 33 8.36 -19.49 -6.36
C GLY A 33 9.71 -19.03 -6.91
N ASP A 34 10.03 -17.75 -6.70
CA ASP A 34 11.34 -17.19 -7.06
C ASP A 34 12.30 -17.32 -5.87
N PHE A 35 13.19 -18.31 -5.91
CA PHE A 35 14.07 -18.71 -4.79
C PHE A 35 15.17 -17.69 -4.44
N MET A 36 15.32 -16.64 -5.26
CA MET A 36 16.26 -15.54 -5.03
C MET A 36 15.60 -14.32 -4.34
N GLN A 37 14.34 -14.43 -3.89
CA GLN A 37 13.67 -13.38 -3.12
C GLN A 37 14.21 -13.26 -1.69
N ILE A 38 14.38 -12.02 -1.23
CA ILE A 38 14.84 -11.69 0.13
C ILE A 38 13.73 -12.02 1.15
N LEU A 39 14.13 -12.60 2.29
CA LEU A 39 13.27 -12.97 3.42
C LEU A 39 12.47 -11.75 3.94
N PRO A 40 11.19 -11.93 4.35
CA PRO A 40 10.43 -10.87 5.00
C PRO A 40 11.01 -10.58 6.40
N THR A 41 11.15 -9.30 6.74
CA THR A 41 11.66 -8.83 8.03
C THR A 41 10.55 -8.04 8.71
N GLU A 42 10.13 -8.46 9.91
CA GLU A 42 8.99 -7.89 10.65
C GLU A 42 9.37 -6.67 11.52
N GLU A 43 10.66 -6.43 11.80
CA GLU A 43 11.11 -5.39 12.76
C GLU A 43 11.38 -3.99 12.18
N GLU A 44 11.32 -3.78 10.86
CA GLU A 44 11.67 -2.50 10.21
C GLU A 44 10.46 -1.64 9.75
N GLU A 45 9.22 -1.99 10.11
CA GLU A 45 8.04 -1.39 9.48
C GLU A 45 7.91 0.13 9.73
N PHE A 46 8.20 0.61 10.94
CA PHE A 46 8.03 2.03 11.29
C PHE A 46 9.06 2.94 10.61
N SER A 47 10.36 2.59 10.68
CA SER A 47 11.42 3.34 9.99
C SER A 47 11.24 3.31 8.48
N GLN A 48 10.84 2.17 7.92
CA GLN A 48 10.49 2.09 6.50
C GLN A 48 9.28 2.94 6.15
N TRP A 49 8.28 3.03 7.03
CA TRP A 49 7.11 3.89 6.84
C TRP A 49 7.49 5.37 6.85
N LEU A 50 8.26 5.81 7.85
CA LEU A 50 8.77 7.18 7.95
C LEU A 50 9.60 7.58 6.74
N LEU A 51 10.45 6.67 6.25
CA LEU A 51 11.25 6.87 5.05
C LEU A 51 10.36 7.04 3.81
N LYS A 52 9.38 6.16 3.62
CA LYS A 52 8.43 6.25 2.50
C LYS A 52 7.71 7.58 2.51
N LEU A 53 7.27 8.05 3.68
CA LEU A 53 6.61 9.33 3.84
C LEU A 53 7.55 10.49 3.47
N ALA A 54 8.75 10.53 4.05
CA ALA A 54 9.71 11.61 3.82
C ALA A 54 10.16 11.71 2.36
N ILE A 55 10.41 10.58 1.69
CA ILE A 55 10.76 10.57 0.26
C ILE A 55 9.58 11.04 -0.59
N ASN A 56 8.36 10.58 -0.30
CA ASN A 56 7.19 10.99 -1.07
C ASN A 56 6.95 12.50 -0.97
N GLU A 57 7.10 13.09 0.21
CA GLU A 57 6.98 14.53 0.42
C GLU A 57 8.06 15.30 -0.36
N GLU A 58 9.34 14.93 -0.17
CA GLU A 58 10.47 15.59 -0.82
C GLU A 58 10.39 15.54 -2.36
N VAL A 59 10.01 14.39 -2.92
CA VAL A 59 9.87 14.24 -4.38
C VAL A 59 8.69 15.03 -4.90
N LEU A 60 7.57 15.06 -4.17
CA LEU A 60 6.41 15.87 -4.56
C LEU A 60 6.76 17.37 -4.55
N ASP A 61 7.51 17.84 -3.58
CA ASP A 61 7.89 19.26 -3.47
C ASP A 61 8.79 19.67 -4.63
N ARG A 62 9.73 18.81 -5.04
CA ARG A 62 10.62 19.04 -6.18
C ARG A 62 9.95 18.97 -7.55
N LEU A 63 8.77 18.33 -7.66
CA LEU A 63 8.06 18.26 -8.93
C LEU A 63 7.56 19.64 -9.36
N PRO A 64 7.67 20.00 -10.66
CA PRO A 64 7.12 21.25 -11.17
C PRO A 64 5.58 21.22 -11.13
N GLY A 65 4.98 22.40 -11.05
CA GLY A 65 3.53 22.59 -11.07
C GLY A 65 2.88 22.73 -9.70
N ASP A 66 1.62 23.13 -9.72
CA ASP A 66 0.86 23.47 -8.51
C ASP A 66 0.39 22.22 -7.76
N VAL A 67 0.50 22.28 -6.43
CA VAL A 67 -0.05 21.24 -5.55
C VAL A 67 -1.56 21.37 -5.51
N LYS A 68 -2.26 20.29 -5.87
CA LYS A 68 -3.69 20.14 -5.57
C LYS A 68 -3.88 19.29 -4.32
N VAL A 69 -4.68 19.81 -3.40
CA VAL A 69 -4.99 19.16 -2.13
C VAL A 69 -6.41 18.58 -2.19
N TYR A 70 -6.53 17.32 -1.83
CA TYR A 70 -7.81 16.63 -1.70
C TYR A 70 -8.02 16.19 -0.26
N LEU A 71 -9.02 16.77 0.39
CA LEU A 71 -9.47 16.34 1.72
C LEU A 71 -10.42 15.16 1.60
N SER A 72 -10.32 14.23 2.55
CA SER A 72 -11.26 13.12 2.67
C SER A 72 -12.52 13.56 3.40
N ALA A 73 -13.60 12.82 3.20
CA ALA A 73 -14.79 12.92 4.04
C ALA A 73 -14.85 11.66 4.91
N ASP A 74 -14.71 11.85 6.22
CA ASP A 74 -14.59 10.77 7.19
C ASP A 74 -15.88 10.68 8.01
N THR A 75 -16.33 9.45 8.21
CA THR A 75 -17.53 9.10 8.97
C THR A 75 -17.24 7.83 9.76
N ILE A 76 -17.95 7.64 10.87
CA ILE A 76 -17.83 6.45 11.70
C ILE A 76 -19.14 5.68 11.70
N GLU A 77 -19.02 4.36 11.80
CA GLU A 77 -20.14 3.44 12.02
C GLU A 77 -19.90 2.69 13.32
N THR A 78 -20.82 2.89 14.28
CA THR A 78 -20.82 2.28 15.62
C THR A 78 -22.19 1.63 15.88
N GLY A 79 -22.21 0.63 16.76
CA GLY A 79 -23.46 0.06 17.28
C GLY A 79 -24.22 1.03 18.18
N ASP A 80 -23.49 1.93 18.86
CA ASP A 80 -24.03 2.92 19.79
C ASP A 80 -23.90 4.34 19.23
N LEU A 81 -25.04 4.96 18.91
CA LEU A 81 -25.12 6.30 18.30
C LEU A 81 -24.61 7.43 19.22
N ASN A 82 -24.61 7.21 20.53
CA ASN A 82 -24.15 8.20 21.52
C ASN A 82 -22.62 8.35 21.55
N GLU A 83 -21.87 7.35 21.05
CA GLU A 83 -20.41 7.40 21.01
C GLU A 83 -19.87 8.20 19.83
N ILE A 84 -20.71 8.55 18.85
CA ILE A 84 -20.27 9.27 17.64
C ILE A 84 -19.65 10.62 18.00
N ASN A 85 -20.20 11.31 19.00
CA ASN A 85 -19.72 12.61 19.46
C ASN A 85 -18.46 12.52 20.34
N ASN A 86 -18.09 11.32 20.80
CA ASN A 86 -16.91 11.13 21.64
C ASN A 86 -15.61 11.20 20.82
N PHE A 87 -15.70 11.09 19.48
CA PHE A 87 -14.55 11.10 18.59
C PHE A 87 -14.49 12.41 17.79
N PRO A 88 -13.58 13.34 18.13
CA PRO A 88 -13.43 14.58 17.37
C PRO A 88 -12.98 14.30 15.94
N VAL A 89 -13.44 15.12 14.99
CA VAL A 89 -13.13 14.95 13.56
C VAL A 89 -11.63 15.06 13.29
N GLU A 90 -10.90 15.84 14.08
CA GLU A 90 -9.44 15.96 14.01
C GLU A 90 -8.75 14.64 14.31
N PHE A 91 -9.26 13.89 15.30
CA PHE A 91 -8.76 12.56 15.61
C PHE A 91 -9.03 11.60 14.44
N LEU A 92 -10.24 11.61 13.89
CA LEU A 92 -10.58 10.77 12.73
C LEU A 92 -9.70 11.07 11.50
N ASN A 93 -9.45 12.35 11.23
CA ASN A 93 -8.60 12.81 10.13
C ASN A 93 -7.12 12.41 10.32
N SER A 94 -6.67 12.24 11.56
CA SER A 94 -5.31 11.78 11.89
C SER A 94 -5.12 10.27 11.66
N LEU A 95 -6.20 9.49 11.73
CA LEU A 95 -6.13 8.04 11.56
C LEU A 95 -5.84 7.69 10.10
N THR A 96 -4.83 6.82 9.90
CA THR A 96 -4.54 6.27 8.58
C THR A 96 -4.32 4.75 8.68
N PRO A 97 -5.40 3.96 8.86
CA PRO A 97 -5.30 2.51 8.95
C PRO A 97 -4.61 1.89 7.73
N SER A 98 -4.03 0.69 7.89
CA SER A 98 -3.32 0.02 6.80
C SER A 98 -4.22 -0.21 5.58
N GLY A 99 -3.87 0.38 4.44
CA GLY A 99 -4.66 0.26 3.20
C GLY A 99 -5.76 1.31 3.02
N MET A 100 -5.92 2.25 3.96
CA MET A 100 -6.70 3.47 3.78
C MET A 100 -5.83 4.57 3.14
N PRO A 101 -6.42 5.44 2.29
CA PRO A 101 -5.76 6.66 1.84
C PRO A 101 -5.66 7.66 3.00
N VAL A 102 -4.67 8.55 2.91
CA VAL A 102 -4.49 9.68 3.83
C VAL A 102 -5.67 10.65 3.74
N HIS A 103 -6.01 11.30 4.85
CA HIS A 103 -7.02 12.34 4.89
C HIS A 103 -6.67 13.50 3.94
N CYS A 104 -5.46 14.05 4.10
CA CYS A 104 -4.94 15.12 3.26
C CYS A 104 -4.06 14.55 2.15
N LEU A 105 -4.65 14.35 0.96
CA LEU A 105 -3.94 13.83 -0.22
C LEU A 105 -3.43 14.99 -1.08
N LYS A 106 -2.12 15.20 -1.10
CA LYS A 106 -1.45 16.22 -1.93
C LYS A 106 -0.91 15.57 -3.20
N LEU A 107 -1.24 16.12 -4.38
CA LEU A 107 -0.79 15.62 -5.68
C LEU A 107 -0.40 16.77 -6.61
N LYS A 108 0.51 16.48 -7.54
CA LYS A 108 0.88 17.36 -8.66
C LYS A 108 0.71 16.60 -9.98
N ILE A 109 0.57 17.33 -11.08
CA ILE A 109 0.65 16.74 -12.42
C ILE A 109 2.06 16.14 -12.59
N GLY A 110 2.14 14.93 -13.16
CA GLY A 110 3.39 14.17 -13.26
C GLY A 110 3.74 13.33 -12.03
N ALA A 111 2.98 13.43 -10.93
CA ALA A 111 3.20 12.58 -9.76
C ALA A 111 2.94 11.09 -10.07
N VAL A 112 3.73 10.21 -9.47
CA VAL A 112 3.54 8.76 -9.58
C VAL A 112 2.72 8.28 -8.39
N ILE A 113 1.55 7.73 -8.68
CA ILE A 113 0.60 7.22 -7.69
C ILE A 113 0.37 5.72 -7.87
N MET A 114 -0.11 5.07 -6.83
CA MET A 114 -0.43 3.64 -6.81
C MET A 114 -1.87 3.45 -6.31
N LEU A 115 -2.62 2.59 -6.99
CA LEU A 115 -3.95 2.18 -6.55
C LEU A 115 -3.87 1.35 -5.27
N LEU A 116 -4.74 1.63 -4.31
CA LEU A 116 -4.87 0.93 -3.01
C LEU A 116 -5.91 -0.20 -3.04
N ARG A 117 -6.77 -0.22 -4.07
CA ARG A 117 -7.86 -1.19 -4.25
C ARG A 117 -8.00 -1.55 -5.72
N ASN A 118 -8.67 -2.66 -5.98
CA ASN A 118 -9.06 -3.06 -7.32
C ASN A 118 -10.20 -2.15 -7.79
N LEU A 119 -10.04 -1.52 -8.96
CA LEU A 119 -11.08 -0.73 -9.61
C LEU A 119 -11.70 -1.50 -10.77
N ASP A 120 -10.88 -2.11 -11.61
CA ASP A 120 -11.33 -2.91 -12.75
C ASP A 120 -10.30 -4.01 -13.04
N LEU A 121 -10.62 -5.23 -12.62
CA LEU A 121 -9.77 -6.40 -12.83
C LEU A 121 -9.61 -6.72 -14.33
N LYS A 122 -10.64 -6.50 -15.15
CA LYS A 122 -10.61 -6.81 -16.58
C LYS A 122 -9.70 -5.82 -17.33
N ALA A 123 -9.71 -4.56 -16.91
CA ALA A 123 -8.81 -3.54 -17.45
C ALA A 123 -7.43 -3.51 -16.77
N GLY A 124 -7.09 -4.48 -15.90
CA GLY A 124 -5.80 -4.53 -15.21
C GLY A 124 -5.57 -3.44 -14.15
N LEU A 125 -6.63 -2.77 -13.70
CA LEU A 125 -6.60 -1.75 -12.64
C LEU A 125 -6.77 -2.41 -11.27
N CYS A 126 -5.74 -3.13 -10.87
CA CYS A 126 -5.66 -3.83 -9.60
C CYS A 126 -4.94 -3.00 -8.53
N ASN A 127 -5.04 -3.43 -7.28
CA ASN A 127 -4.22 -2.91 -6.18
C ASN A 127 -2.74 -3.05 -6.54
N GLY A 128 -1.98 -1.97 -6.36
CA GLY A 128 -0.56 -1.92 -6.71
C GLY A 128 -0.26 -1.37 -8.11
N THR A 129 -1.26 -1.27 -8.99
CA THR A 129 -1.07 -0.65 -10.32
C THR A 129 -0.60 0.79 -10.15
N ARG A 130 0.51 1.14 -10.80
CA ARG A 130 1.07 2.49 -10.78
C ARG A 130 0.56 3.31 -11.95
N LEU A 131 0.29 4.57 -11.67
CA LEU A 131 -0.19 5.55 -12.63
C LEU A 131 0.69 6.81 -12.54
N ILE A 132 0.93 7.47 -13.67
CA ILE A 132 1.41 8.85 -13.70
C ILE A 132 0.22 9.79 -13.86
N VAL A 133 0.13 10.79 -12.99
CA VAL A 133 -0.94 11.80 -13.02
C VAL A 133 -0.79 12.67 -14.28
N ARG A 134 -1.83 12.70 -15.11
CA ARG A 134 -1.91 13.54 -16.31
C ARG A 134 -2.75 14.78 -16.10
N ALA A 135 -3.85 14.68 -15.34
CA ALA A 135 -4.66 15.82 -14.94
C ALA A 135 -5.36 15.56 -13.60
N LEU A 136 -5.65 16.64 -12.88
CA LEU A 136 -6.23 16.60 -11.54
C LEU A 136 -7.56 17.35 -11.50
N GLN A 137 -8.68 16.62 -11.59
CA GLN A 137 -10.02 17.17 -11.53
C GLN A 137 -10.64 17.02 -10.13
N ASN A 138 -11.77 17.68 -9.89
CA ASN A 138 -12.38 17.66 -8.55
C ASN A 138 -12.95 16.28 -8.20
N ASN A 139 -13.50 15.57 -9.19
CA ASN A 139 -14.22 14.31 -9.00
C ASN A 139 -13.45 13.07 -9.48
N TYR A 140 -12.39 13.26 -10.28
CA TYR A 140 -11.57 12.17 -10.79
C TYR A 140 -10.11 12.61 -10.97
N ILE A 141 -9.20 11.64 -10.91
CA ILE A 141 -7.81 11.78 -11.31
C ILE A 141 -7.64 11.13 -12.67
N ASP A 142 -7.09 11.87 -13.64
CA ASP A 142 -6.70 11.31 -14.93
C ASP A 142 -5.26 10.79 -14.80
N GLY A 143 -5.12 9.47 -14.90
CA GLY A 143 -3.85 8.77 -14.80
C GLY A 143 -3.52 8.02 -16.07
N GLN A 144 -2.24 7.85 -16.36
CA GLN A 144 -1.76 6.90 -17.35
C GLN A 144 -1.07 5.73 -16.66
N VAL A 145 -1.43 4.51 -17.04
CA VAL A 145 -0.88 3.29 -16.44
C VAL A 145 0.61 3.15 -16.77
N LEU A 146 1.44 2.92 -15.75
CA LEU A 146 2.88 2.71 -15.86
C LEU A 146 3.28 1.23 -15.81
N THR A 147 2.43 0.37 -15.25
CA THR A 147 2.78 -1.04 -14.95
C THR A 147 1.65 -2.00 -15.30
N GLY A 148 1.99 -3.18 -15.81
CA GLY A 148 1.06 -4.27 -16.06
C GLY A 148 0.57 -4.37 -17.51
N VAL A 149 -0.51 -5.13 -17.72
CA VAL A 149 -1.03 -5.43 -19.06
C VAL A 149 -1.60 -4.22 -19.81
N SER A 150 -1.93 -3.15 -19.09
CA SER A 150 -2.55 -1.95 -19.64
C SER A 150 -1.62 -0.73 -19.67
N VAL A 151 -0.30 -0.94 -19.68
CA VAL A 151 0.70 0.15 -19.76
C VAL A 151 0.38 1.11 -20.90
N GLY A 152 0.51 2.41 -20.63
CA GLY A 152 0.24 3.48 -21.59
C GLY A 152 -1.23 3.88 -21.70
N LYS A 153 -2.19 3.08 -21.20
CA LYS A 153 -3.62 3.39 -21.24
C LYS A 153 -3.97 4.55 -20.30
N ARG A 154 -4.83 5.45 -20.75
CA ARG A 154 -5.44 6.52 -19.93
C ARG A 154 -6.62 5.96 -19.14
N VAL A 155 -6.66 6.26 -17.85
CA VAL A 155 -7.67 5.76 -16.91
C VAL A 155 -8.10 6.86 -15.95
N PHE A 156 -9.37 6.82 -15.54
CA PHE A 156 -9.93 7.80 -14.62
C PHE A 156 -10.16 7.13 -13.27
N VAL A 157 -9.58 7.70 -12.22
CA VAL A 157 -9.70 7.21 -10.85
C VAL A 157 -10.72 8.07 -10.11
N PRO A 158 -11.92 7.54 -9.79
CA PRO A 158 -12.91 8.27 -9.01
C PRO A 158 -12.61 8.21 -7.51
N ARG A 159 -13.28 9.06 -6.74
CA ARG A 159 -13.35 8.90 -5.28
C ARG A 159 -14.19 7.67 -4.95
N VAL A 160 -13.71 6.85 -4.03
CA VAL A 160 -14.44 5.69 -3.52
C VAL A 160 -14.60 5.81 -2.01
N GLN A 161 -15.64 5.19 -1.47
CA GLN A 161 -15.79 5.04 -0.03
C GLN A 161 -15.07 3.76 0.39
N LEU A 162 -14.10 3.91 1.29
CA LEU A 162 -13.39 2.80 1.91
C LEU A 162 -13.88 2.62 3.33
N THR A 163 -14.09 1.38 3.72
CA THR A 163 -14.50 1.00 5.06
C THR A 163 -13.41 0.13 5.65
N GLN A 164 -12.99 0.43 6.89
CA GLN A 164 -12.03 -0.39 7.61
C GLN A 164 -12.43 -0.49 9.07
N SER A 165 -12.67 -1.73 9.49
CA SER A 165 -12.76 -2.13 10.89
C SER A 165 -11.35 -2.49 11.34
N ASP A 166 -10.74 -1.65 12.17
CA ASP A 166 -9.50 -2.01 12.86
C ASP A 166 -9.89 -2.72 14.15
N SER A 167 -9.30 -3.89 14.43
CA SER A 167 -9.56 -4.66 15.64
C SER A 167 -9.33 -3.87 16.92
N ASN A 168 -8.48 -2.84 16.84
CA ASN A 168 -8.10 -1.99 17.97
C ASN A 168 -9.00 -0.75 18.14
N LEU A 169 -9.95 -0.51 17.23
CA LEU A 169 -10.85 0.64 17.31
C LEU A 169 -12.29 0.17 17.61
N PRO A 170 -13.01 0.86 18.50
CA PRO A 170 -14.40 0.50 18.84
C PRO A 170 -15.40 0.86 17.73
N PHE A 171 -14.93 1.42 16.62
CA PHE A 171 -15.76 1.88 15.51
C PHE A 171 -15.19 1.45 14.16
N THR A 172 -16.05 1.43 13.16
CA THR A 172 -15.64 1.22 11.77
C THR A 172 -15.48 2.58 11.08
N LEU A 173 -14.27 2.88 10.60
CA LEU A 173 -13.99 4.12 9.88
C LEU A 173 -14.44 3.98 8.42
N LYS A 174 -15.27 4.92 7.97
CA LYS A 174 -15.69 5.10 6.58
C LYS A 174 -15.07 6.38 6.03
N ARG A 175 -14.15 6.24 5.09
CA ARG A 175 -13.42 7.36 4.46
C ARG A 175 -13.73 7.42 2.96
N ARG A 176 -14.28 8.54 2.49
CA ARG A 176 -14.47 8.82 1.06
C ARG A 176 -13.30 9.63 0.51
N GLN A 177 -12.47 9.00 -0.31
CA GLN A 177 -11.27 9.59 -0.89
C GLN A 177 -10.86 8.86 -2.17
N PHE A 178 -9.93 9.42 -2.95
CA PHE A 178 -9.30 8.65 -4.03
C PHE A 178 -8.52 7.45 -3.46
N PRO A 179 -8.69 6.24 -4.00
CA PRO A 179 -8.03 5.03 -3.50
C PRO A 179 -6.58 4.97 -4.01
N VAL A 180 -5.80 6.02 -3.76
CA VAL A 180 -4.43 6.16 -4.26
C VAL A 180 -3.49 6.66 -3.17
N ARG A 181 -2.20 6.40 -3.35
CA ARG A 181 -1.11 7.02 -2.59
C ARG A 181 0.07 7.33 -3.50
N LEU A 182 0.94 8.25 -3.08
CA LEU A 182 2.24 8.47 -3.73
C LEU A 182 3.10 7.20 -3.66
N ALA A 183 3.82 6.93 -4.75
CA ALA A 183 4.48 5.64 -4.96
C ALA A 183 5.88 5.79 -5.57
N TYR A 184 6.69 6.73 -5.08
CA TYR A 184 8.09 6.84 -5.49
C TYR A 184 8.98 5.75 -4.87
N PRO A 185 8.99 5.57 -3.53
CA PRO A 185 9.73 4.47 -2.93
C PRO A 185 8.93 3.17 -3.05
N THR A 186 9.59 2.12 -3.53
CA THR A 186 9.05 0.76 -3.56
C THR A 186 10.02 -0.20 -2.91
N THR A 187 9.50 -1.28 -2.31
CA THR A 187 10.35 -2.39 -1.89
C THR A 187 10.83 -3.17 -3.10
N ILE A 188 12.00 -3.79 -2.98
CA ILE A 188 12.62 -4.62 -4.03
C ILE A 188 11.66 -5.73 -4.47
N ASN A 189 11.03 -6.40 -3.50
CA ASN A 189 10.05 -7.46 -3.75
C ASN A 189 8.87 -6.96 -4.58
N LYS A 190 8.44 -5.70 -4.41
CA LYS A 190 7.35 -5.11 -5.20
C LYS A 190 7.79 -4.57 -6.55
N SER A 191 9.08 -4.35 -6.78
CA SER A 191 9.64 -3.95 -8.08
C SER A 191 10.07 -5.13 -8.95
N GLN A 192 10.03 -6.36 -8.44
CA GLN A 192 10.44 -7.54 -9.21
C GLN A 192 9.54 -7.72 -10.44
N GLY A 193 10.16 -7.95 -11.60
CA GLY A 193 9.46 -8.01 -12.88
C GLY A 193 9.04 -6.65 -13.47
N GLN A 194 9.48 -5.53 -12.88
CA GLN A 194 9.30 -4.19 -13.46
C GLN A 194 10.62 -3.67 -14.04
N THR A 195 10.52 -2.93 -15.15
CA THR A 195 11.65 -2.25 -15.78
C THR A 195 11.62 -0.76 -15.43
N PHE A 196 12.76 -0.20 -15.04
CA PHE A 196 12.92 1.22 -14.71
C PHE A 196 14.17 1.77 -15.39
N ASP A 197 14.05 2.97 -15.98
CA ASP A 197 15.19 3.63 -16.65
C ASP A 197 16.24 4.13 -15.64
N LYS A 198 15.80 4.56 -14.45
CA LYS A 198 16.67 5.05 -13.37
C LYS A 198 16.14 4.58 -12.02
N VAL A 199 17.01 3.99 -11.21
CA VAL A 199 16.68 3.50 -9.86
C VAL A 199 17.71 4.03 -8.87
N VAL A 200 17.23 4.52 -7.73
CA VAL A 200 18.06 4.85 -6.57
C VAL A 200 17.80 3.81 -5.49
N ARG A 201 18.83 3.06 -5.10
CA ARG A 201 18.75 2.10 -4.00
C ARG A 201 19.21 2.77 -2.71
N MET A 202 18.36 2.82 -1.69
CA MET A 202 18.74 3.20 -0.33
C MET A 202 18.99 1.94 0.52
N PRO A 203 20.23 1.67 0.96
CA PRO A 203 20.50 0.62 1.93
C PRO A 203 20.01 1.01 3.34
N SER A 204 19.65 0.02 4.16
CA SER A 204 19.05 0.19 5.50
C SER A 204 19.88 1.10 6.43
N LEU A 205 21.21 0.98 6.43
CA LEU A 205 22.12 1.85 7.20
C LEU A 205 22.01 3.35 6.89
N ASN A 206 21.56 3.72 5.69
CA ASN A 206 21.36 5.13 5.31
C ASN A 206 19.96 5.64 5.65
N VAL A 207 19.03 4.76 6.02
CA VAL A 207 17.65 5.13 6.37
C VAL A 207 17.64 5.92 7.67
N ASP A 208 18.29 5.41 8.72
CA ASP A 208 18.35 6.08 10.02
C ASP A 208 19.03 7.45 9.88
N ARG A 209 20.19 7.50 9.20
CA ARG A 209 20.92 8.76 8.96
C ARG A 209 20.08 9.79 8.19
N PHE A 210 19.34 9.35 7.16
CA PHE A 210 18.44 10.21 6.41
C PHE A 210 17.30 10.74 7.30
N LEU A 211 16.68 9.88 8.10
CA LEU A 211 15.59 10.26 8.98
C LEU A 211 16.06 11.19 10.11
N THR A 212 17.25 10.98 10.68
CA THR A 212 17.88 11.90 11.64
C THR A 212 18.15 13.27 11.01
N SER A 213 18.69 13.32 9.78
CA SER A 213 18.91 14.59 9.06
C SER A 213 17.64 15.38 8.77
N LYS A 214 16.49 14.70 8.79
CA LYS A 214 15.16 15.29 8.60
C LYS A 214 14.44 15.55 9.93
N GLY A 215 15.12 15.36 11.07
CA GLY A 215 14.55 15.56 12.41
C GLY A 215 13.41 14.58 12.75
N LYS A 216 13.33 13.43 12.07
CA LYS A 216 12.29 12.41 12.33
C LYS A 216 12.68 11.36 13.39
N PHE A 217 13.93 11.39 13.85
CA PHE A 217 14.43 10.67 15.03
C PHE A 217 15.25 11.63 15.90
N CYS A 218 15.08 11.54 17.22
CA CYS A 218 15.98 12.15 18.21
C CYS A 218 17.13 11.18 18.51
#